data_AF-A0A2M8PH27-F1
#
_entry.id   AF-A0A2M8PH27-F1
#
_cell.length_a   1.000
_cell.length_b   1.000
_cell.length_c   1.000
_cell.angle_alpha   90.00
_cell.angle_beta   90.00
_cell.angle_gamma   90.00
#
_symmetry.space_group_name_H-M   'P 1'
#
loop_
_entity.id
_entity.type
_entity.pdbx_description
1 polymer ?
#
loop_
_entity_poly.entity_id
_entity_poly.type
_entity_poly.pdbx_seq_one_letter_code
_entity_poly.pdbx_strand_id
1 'polypeptide(L)'
;MNVPSLETVFEYIALLISERAADAPFTLNLLQPALQHKFPNFSLSAYGMAHWRDFLRAAEEADYFKLVNTGDPKTSYLALGNKRRRSSAARATAEINTADPRHQRWMTETLELLLLAERADHILEIIAKVEALAPPFDAYLAREERLAPLYYVRGKIRRLRQFLAALRDLGEVRAVTLWKPARSVLRFPNVPPIKEAPRIAQNLSAIFHGDARLDQLPAEALNNLFFGVLRFLRHQLSRERAWDWVVGLEILEEEARAVPRPATPPPRKGLFGAKATPPPVEPLDEAQIEAYTKLLLKEAGLRTSQDDTPRWRAYIATESLDAALRYLAEQPNLLRDEAMLTWLDDEIGRAVEANDVNAVRNLANKSAILMVAREHGVEGGRGKGAEMRAIYESVLKAAQTLSKVFAYLKTSTPAQALAFLKAAPDFVNDETVDALLEEQLIKAARAADVARYRRVRQRADLWRKVVSLGLEQGAAQHARSVAAEGDDHAMLTEMGLLLLPMAADAQETRELIERFPSVATPEGLALITQKIEWLSLQQASPEEYQRYHNVQRLIARCLEIGIDRALIELK
;
A
#
# COMPACT_ATOMS: atom_id res chain seq x y z
N MET A 1 18.67 11.81 29.55
CA MET A 1 18.81 11.67 28.08
C MET A 1 19.74 10.51 27.82
N ASN A 2 19.31 9.49 27.08
CA ASN A 2 20.07 8.25 26.91
C ASN A 2 21.08 8.40 25.77
N VAL A 3 22.37 8.25 26.07
CA VAL A 3 23.42 8.05 25.06
C VAL A 3 23.21 6.66 24.46
N PRO A 4 23.08 6.51 23.12
CA PRO A 4 22.89 5.19 22.51
C PRO A 4 24.11 4.31 22.79
N SER A 5 23.93 2.99 22.84
CA SER A 5 25.08 2.10 23.06
C SER A 5 26.04 2.15 21.85
N LEU A 6 27.32 1.90 22.08
CA LEU A 6 28.32 1.84 21.01
C LEU A 6 27.99 0.75 19.98
N GLU A 7 27.40 -0.37 20.42
CA GLU A 7 26.91 -1.44 19.55
C GLU A 7 25.80 -0.93 18.61
N THR A 8 24.83 -0.17 19.13
CA THR A 8 23.75 0.45 18.33
C THR A 8 24.29 1.40 17.26
N VAL A 9 25.36 2.12 17.60
CA VAL A 9 26.04 3.01 16.66
C VAL A 9 26.74 2.20 15.55
N PHE A 10 27.43 1.11 15.90
CA PHE A 10 28.08 0.25 14.92
C PHE A 10 27.07 -0.48 14.01
N GLU A 11 25.94 -0.91 14.56
CA GLU A 11 24.84 -1.52 13.81
C GLU A 11 24.28 -0.58 12.74
N TYR A 12 24.09 0.69 13.08
CA TYR A 12 23.62 1.69 12.13
C TYR A 12 24.61 1.90 10.97
N ILE A 13 25.91 1.96 11.24
CA ILE A 13 26.91 2.12 10.18
C ILE A 13 27.00 0.85 9.32
N ALA A 14 26.98 -0.33 9.93
CA ALA A 14 26.98 -1.61 9.20
C ALA A 14 25.78 -1.73 8.24
N LEU A 15 24.60 -1.24 8.65
CA LEU A 15 23.43 -1.14 7.77
C LEU A 15 23.71 -0.26 6.55
N LEU A 16 24.22 0.95 6.77
CA LEU A 16 24.53 1.88 5.68
C LEU A 16 25.57 1.32 4.71
N ILE A 17 26.54 0.55 5.19
CA ILE A 17 27.51 -0.15 4.35
C ILE A 17 26.81 -1.24 3.52
N SER A 18 25.91 -2.01 4.13
CA SER A 18 25.22 -3.13 3.48
C SER A 18 24.20 -2.73 2.40
N GLU A 19 23.64 -1.52 2.50
CA GLU A 19 22.65 -0.99 1.55
C GLU A 19 23.31 -0.36 0.31
N ARG A 20 24.64 -0.23 0.29
CA ARG A 20 25.37 0.35 -0.84
C ARG A 20 25.69 -0.71 -1.89
N ALA A 21 25.55 -0.33 -3.17
CA ALA A 21 26.01 -1.13 -4.28
C ALA A 21 27.54 -1.22 -4.31
N ALA A 22 28.08 -2.30 -4.88
CA ALA A 22 29.52 -2.61 -4.85
C ALA A 22 30.40 -1.56 -5.57
N ASP A 23 29.83 -0.79 -6.49
CA ASP A 23 30.44 0.30 -7.24
C ASP A 23 30.38 1.66 -6.52
N ALA A 24 29.69 1.76 -5.39
CA ALA A 24 29.54 2.99 -4.60
C ALA A 24 29.81 2.76 -3.10
N PRO A 25 31.05 2.41 -2.69
CA PRO A 25 31.37 2.01 -1.33
C PRO A 25 31.14 3.14 -0.30
N PHE A 26 30.92 2.76 0.96
CA PHE A 26 30.74 3.72 2.04
C PHE A 26 32.09 4.34 2.44
N THR A 27 32.41 5.49 1.89
CA THR A 27 33.68 6.18 2.12
C THR A 27 33.76 6.80 3.52
N LEU A 28 34.98 6.86 4.08
CA LEU A 28 35.21 7.27 5.48
C LEU A 28 34.72 8.70 5.78
N ASN A 29 34.74 9.60 4.79
CA ASN A 29 34.21 10.96 4.91
C ASN A 29 32.68 11.02 5.14
N LEU A 30 31.92 9.95 4.85
CA LEU A 30 30.49 9.87 5.10
C LEU A 30 30.14 9.45 6.53
N LEU A 31 31.12 8.96 7.29
CA LEU A 31 30.92 8.39 8.63
C LEU A 31 30.36 9.42 9.62
N GLN A 32 31.02 10.58 9.74
CA GLN A 32 30.60 11.62 10.69
C GLN A 32 29.24 12.24 10.32
N PRO A 33 28.96 12.62 9.04
CA PRO A 33 27.63 13.10 8.64
C PRO A 33 26.52 12.07 8.88
N ALA A 34 26.76 10.79 8.59
CA ALA A 34 25.77 9.73 8.82
C ALA A 34 25.44 9.60 10.32
N LEU A 35 26.47 9.60 11.17
CA LEU A 35 26.29 9.51 12.61
C LEU A 35 25.54 10.71 13.19
N GLN A 36 25.86 11.92 12.75
CA GLN A 36 25.14 13.13 13.19
C GLN A 36 23.70 13.16 12.70
N HIS A 37 23.39 12.55 11.55
CA HIS A 37 22.02 12.44 11.05
C HIS A 37 21.13 11.56 11.94
N LYS A 38 21.62 10.38 12.35
CA LYS A 38 20.85 9.44 13.18
C LYS A 38 20.98 9.68 14.68
N PHE A 39 22.14 10.17 15.11
CA PHE A 39 22.50 10.45 16.49
C PHE A 39 23.02 11.89 16.60
N PRO A 40 22.12 12.90 16.65
CA PRO A 40 22.50 14.32 16.61
C PRO A 40 23.49 14.75 17.71
N ASN A 41 23.46 14.06 18.85
CA ASN A 41 24.34 14.32 20.00
C ASN A 41 25.56 13.38 20.07
N PHE A 42 25.87 12.66 18.98
CA PHE A 42 27.02 11.75 18.96
C PHE A 42 28.33 12.51 19.14
N SER A 43 29.13 12.07 20.12
CA SER A 43 30.50 12.51 20.31
C SER A 43 31.35 11.32 20.73
N LEU A 44 32.62 11.30 20.29
CA LEU A 44 33.56 10.23 20.66
C LEU A 44 33.81 10.20 22.18
N SER A 45 33.84 11.38 22.82
CA SER A 45 34.01 11.52 24.25
C SER A 45 32.89 10.88 25.06
N ALA A 46 31.66 10.80 24.54
CA ALA A 46 30.55 10.10 25.19
C ALA A 46 30.79 8.59 25.35
N TYR A 47 31.76 8.03 24.60
CA TYR A 47 32.16 6.62 24.65
C TYR A 47 33.58 6.43 25.19
N GLY A 48 34.17 7.47 25.80
CA GLY A 48 35.55 7.41 26.30
C GLY A 48 36.63 7.32 25.20
N MET A 49 36.30 7.69 23.97
CA MET A 49 37.22 7.62 22.82
C MET A 49 37.82 9.00 22.52
N ALA A 50 39.14 9.05 22.33
CA ALA A 50 39.85 10.29 22.03
C ALA A 50 39.87 10.59 20.52
N HIS A 51 39.95 9.56 19.67
CA HIS A 51 40.10 9.71 18.24
C HIS A 51 39.18 8.79 17.43
N TRP A 52 38.84 9.19 16.20
CA TRP A 52 38.09 8.35 15.26
C TRP A 52 38.76 7.00 14.98
N ARG A 53 40.10 6.95 15.10
CA ARG A 53 40.85 5.69 15.00
C ARG A 53 40.46 4.68 16.06
N ASP A 54 40.17 5.13 17.28
CA ASP A 54 39.78 4.25 18.40
C ASP A 54 38.37 3.69 18.15
N PHE A 55 37.48 4.52 17.61
CA PHE A 55 36.14 4.12 17.20
C PHE A 55 36.16 3.07 16.07
N LEU A 56 36.97 3.30 15.04
CA LEU A 56 37.12 2.35 13.93
C LEU A 56 37.75 1.04 14.37
N ARG A 57 38.78 1.10 15.22
CA ARG A 57 39.39 -0.10 15.81
C ARG A 57 38.38 -0.89 16.65
N ALA A 58 37.59 -0.21 17.49
CA ALA A 58 36.57 -0.87 18.29
C ALA A 58 35.47 -1.53 17.43
N ALA A 59 35.11 -0.93 16.29
CA ALA A 59 34.16 -1.53 15.35
C ALA A 59 34.71 -2.76 14.61
N GLU A 60 36.01 -2.72 14.28
CA GLU A 60 36.73 -3.81 13.62
C GLU A 60 36.99 -4.98 14.59
N GLU A 61 37.40 -4.70 15.83
CA GLU A 61 37.51 -5.69 16.91
C GLU A 61 36.15 -6.32 17.25
N ALA A 62 35.09 -5.54 17.18
CA ALA A 62 33.72 -6.03 17.34
C ALA A 62 33.17 -6.72 16.08
N ASP A 63 33.92 -6.77 14.98
CA ASP A 63 33.63 -7.43 13.69
C ASP A 63 32.37 -6.93 12.96
N TYR A 64 31.97 -5.67 13.19
CA TYR A 64 30.84 -5.05 12.49
C TYR A 64 31.21 -4.53 11.10
N PHE A 65 32.36 -3.86 11.00
CA PHE A 65 32.91 -3.36 9.75
C PHE A 65 34.41 -3.10 9.93
N LYS A 66 35.15 -3.18 8.82
CA LYS A 66 36.59 -2.94 8.76
C LYS A 66 36.89 -1.74 7.88
N LEU A 67 37.94 -0.99 8.21
CA LEU A 67 38.44 0.07 7.37
C LEU A 67 39.31 -0.52 6.26
N VAL A 68 38.94 -0.30 5.01
CA VAL A 68 39.80 -0.55 3.85
C VAL A 68 40.56 0.73 3.55
N ASN A 69 41.82 0.77 3.99
CA ASN A 69 42.69 1.92 3.82
C ASN A 69 43.37 1.90 2.45
N THR A 70 43.09 2.92 1.63
CA THR A 70 43.63 3.10 0.28
C THR A 70 44.80 4.10 0.24
N GLY A 71 45.21 4.65 1.40
CA GLY A 71 46.26 5.67 1.50
C GLY A 71 45.76 7.12 1.44
N ASP A 72 44.52 7.36 1.01
CA ASP A 72 43.84 8.66 1.04
C ASP A 72 42.49 8.55 1.80
N PRO A 73 42.22 9.41 2.81
CA PRO A 73 40.94 9.43 3.52
C PRO A 73 39.70 9.59 2.63
N LYS A 74 39.84 10.18 1.44
CA LYS A 74 38.72 10.36 0.49
C LYS A 74 38.36 9.10 -0.27
N THR A 75 39.32 8.18 -0.44
CA THR A 75 39.13 6.92 -1.16
C THR A 75 39.08 5.72 -0.22
N SER A 76 39.45 5.91 1.05
CA SER A 76 39.31 4.89 2.09
C SER A 76 37.83 4.67 2.40
N TYR A 77 37.44 3.41 2.54
CA TYR A 77 36.04 3.03 2.71
C TYR A 77 35.86 1.95 3.76
N LEU A 78 34.63 1.82 4.26
CA LEU A 78 34.25 0.80 5.22
C LEU A 78 33.68 -0.40 4.48
N ALA A 79 34.21 -1.58 4.78
CA ALA A 79 33.69 -2.86 4.30
C ALA A 79 33.00 -3.59 5.45
N LEU A 80 31.94 -4.32 5.14
CA LEU A 80 31.18 -5.07 6.14
C LEU A 80 32.05 -6.16 6.80
N GLY A 81 31.96 -6.30 8.11
CA GLY A 81 32.61 -7.37 8.89
C GLY A 81 31.80 -8.67 8.86
N ASN A 82 32.29 -9.72 9.53
CA ASN A 82 31.62 -11.03 9.52
C ASN A 82 30.46 -11.14 10.51
N LYS A 83 30.28 -10.18 11.45
CA LYS A 83 28.99 -10.03 12.14
C LYS A 83 27.94 -9.53 11.15
N ARG A 84 27.39 -10.47 10.38
CA ARG A 84 26.05 -10.32 9.81
C ARG A 84 25.09 -10.05 10.96
N ARG A 85 24.46 -8.87 10.91
CA ARG A 85 23.15 -8.49 11.47
C ARG A 85 22.52 -9.60 12.32
N ARG A 86 22.94 -9.72 13.58
CA ARG A 86 22.04 -10.20 14.63
C ARG A 86 21.49 -8.92 15.22
N SER A 87 20.24 -8.59 14.90
CA SER A 87 19.52 -7.57 15.66
C SER A 87 19.71 -7.87 17.15
N SER A 88 19.87 -6.85 17.97
CA SER A 88 19.88 -7.01 19.42
C SER A 88 18.59 -7.69 19.95
N ALA A 89 17.53 -7.76 19.16
CA ALA A 89 16.33 -8.59 19.38
C ALA A 89 16.59 -10.12 19.28
N ALA A 90 17.75 -10.56 18.76
CA ALA A 90 18.18 -11.95 18.68
C ALA A 90 19.11 -12.36 19.84
N ARG A 91 19.28 -11.53 20.88
CA ARG A 91 20.09 -11.85 22.08
C ARG A 91 19.21 -12.36 23.23
N ALA A 92 18.70 -13.56 23.05
CA ALA A 92 18.56 -14.62 24.04
C ALA A 92 17.85 -15.77 23.31
N THR A 93 18.62 -16.74 22.80
CA THR A 93 18.07 -18.08 22.64
C THR A 93 18.26 -18.75 23.99
N ALA A 94 17.37 -18.49 24.96
CA ALA A 94 17.11 -19.56 25.91
C ALA A 94 16.47 -20.70 25.10
N GLU A 95 16.84 -21.93 25.40
CA GLU A 95 16.12 -23.06 24.84
C GLU A 95 14.73 -23.05 25.49
N ILE A 96 13.71 -22.61 24.74
CA ILE A 96 12.31 -22.77 25.16
C ILE A 96 12.06 -24.27 25.29
N ASN A 97 12.07 -24.78 26.52
CA ASN A 97 11.64 -26.13 26.80
C ASN A 97 10.12 -26.21 26.62
N THR A 98 9.68 -26.80 25.50
CA THR A 98 8.27 -26.97 25.15
C THR A 98 7.51 -27.91 26.09
N ALA A 99 8.21 -28.65 26.95
CA ALA A 99 7.61 -29.48 28.00
C ALA A 99 7.35 -28.71 29.31
N ASP A 100 7.84 -27.47 29.44
CA ASP A 100 7.56 -26.62 30.61
C ASP A 100 6.20 -25.90 30.43
N PRO A 101 5.21 -26.12 31.33
CA PRO A 101 3.91 -25.44 31.28
C PRO A 101 4.01 -23.91 31.33
N ARG A 102 5.07 -23.34 31.90
CA ARG A 102 5.28 -21.89 31.97
C ARG A 102 5.58 -21.30 30.59
N HIS A 103 6.45 -21.97 29.82
CA HIS A 103 6.74 -21.56 28.45
C HIS A 103 5.49 -21.69 27.58
N GLN A 104 4.69 -22.73 27.76
CA GLN A 104 3.44 -22.86 27.02
C GLN A 104 2.47 -21.70 27.31
N ARG A 105 2.29 -21.32 28.58
CA ARG A 105 1.46 -20.16 28.96
C ARG A 105 1.98 -18.87 28.33
N TRP A 106 3.28 -18.63 28.43
CA TRP A 106 3.91 -17.45 27.84
C TRP A 106 3.75 -17.38 26.31
N MET A 107 3.88 -18.51 25.60
CA MET A 107 3.64 -18.57 24.15
C MET A 107 2.16 -18.28 23.81
N THR A 108 1.23 -18.78 24.63
CA THR A 108 -0.21 -18.49 24.48
C THR A 108 -0.51 -17.00 24.69
N GLU A 109 -0.05 -16.42 25.80
CA GLU A 109 -0.22 -14.98 26.09
C GLU A 109 0.40 -14.10 25.00
N THR A 110 1.58 -14.48 24.49
CA THR A 110 2.24 -13.77 23.40
C THR A 110 1.41 -13.85 22.11
N LEU A 111 0.89 -15.03 21.75
CA LEU A 111 0.02 -15.18 20.59
C LEU A 111 -1.24 -14.31 20.73
N GLU A 112 -1.89 -14.30 21.90
CA GLU A 112 -3.07 -13.47 22.15
C GLU A 112 -2.78 -11.98 21.90
N LEU A 113 -1.64 -11.47 22.41
CA LEU A 113 -1.22 -10.10 22.15
C LEU A 113 -0.94 -9.84 20.66
N LEU A 114 -0.27 -10.77 19.98
CA LEU A 114 0.01 -10.66 18.55
C LEU A 114 -1.26 -10.69 17.69
N LEU A 115 -2.27 -11.48 18.09
CA LEU A 115 -3.57 -11.52 17.43
C LEU A 115 -4.38 -10.23 17.63
N LEU A 116 -4.05 -9.40 18.62
CA LEU A 116 -4.64 -8.07 18.82
C LEU A 116 -3.84 -6.95 18.12
N ALA A 117 -2.62 -7.23 17.69
CA ALA A 117 -1.76 -6.24 17.06
C ALA A 117 -2.14 -6.03 15.58
N GLU A 118 -2.35 -4.77 15.20
CA GLU A 118 -2.64 -4.38 13.80
C GLU A 118 -1.45 -3.70 13.11
N ARG A 119 -0.61 -3.01 13.88
CA ARG A 119 0.56 -2.29 13.36
C ARG A 119 1.84 -3.09 13.57
N ALA A 120 2.77 -2.94 12.63
CA ALA A 120 4.06 -3.64 12.67
C ALA A 120 4.91 -3.24 13.88
N ASP A 121 4.86 -1.98 14.31
CA ASP A 121 5.61 -1.49 15.47
C ASP A 121 5.06 -2.05 16.79
N HIS A 122 3.74 -2.20 16.94
CA HIS A 122 3.17 -2.90 18.08
C HIS A 122 3.57 -4.38 18.12
N ILE A 123 3.65 -5.04 16.96
CA ILE A 123 4.16 -6.42 16.86
C ILE A 123 5.62 -6.46 17.35
N LEU A 124 6.46 -5.51 16.90
CA LEU A 124 7.84 -5.37 17.33
C LEU A 124 7.95 -5.16 18.86
N GLU A 125 7.10 -4.32 19.45
CA GLU A 125 7.07 -4.10 20.90
C GLU A 125 6.68 -5.33 21.70
N ILE A 126 5.71 -6.11 21.19
CA ILE A 126 5.27 -7.37 21.82
C ILE A 126 6.43 -8.36 21.78
N ILE A 127 7.03 -8.58 20.60
CA ILE A 127 8.10 -9.57 20.43
C ILE A 127 9.42 -9.14 21.07
N ALA A 128 9.67 -7.85 21.30
CA ALA A 128 10.89 -7.39 21.96
C ALA A 128 10.98 -7.84 23.43
N LYS A 129 9.84 -8.16 24.05
CA LYS A 129 9.75 -8.54 25.47
C LYS A 129 9.82 -10.04 25.71
N VAL A 130 9.92 -10.83 24.63
CA VAL A 130 9.60 -12.25 24.61
C VAL A 130 10.48 -12.97 23.56
N GLU A 131 10.80 -14.25 23.73
CA GLU A 131 11.61 -15.01 22.74
C GLU A 131 10.81 -15.47 21.48
N ALA A 132 10.00 -14.59 20.89
CA ALA A 132 9.11 -14.93 19.77
C ALA A 132 9.84 -15.23 18.44
N LEU A 133 11.14 -14.96 18.34
CA LEU A 133 11.94 -15.30 17.14
C LEU A 133 12.50 -16.72 17.18
N ALA A 134 12.40 -17.40 18.33
CA ALA A 134 12.94 -18.73 18.51
C ALA A 134 12.19 -19.79 17.67
N PRO A 135 12.87 -20.83 17.14
CA PRO A 135 12.22 -21.89 16.37
C PRO A 135 11.04 -22.58 17.07
N PRO A 136 11.06 -22.82 18.39
CA PRO A 136 9.91 -23.39 19.11
C PRO A 136 8.64 -22.52 19.03
N PHE A 137 8.77 -21.19 19.00
CA PHE A 137 7.61 -20.31 18.87
C PHE A 137 7.00 -20.37 17.47
N ASP A 138 7.81 -20.42 16.40
CA ASP A 138 7.27 -20.63 15.04
C ASP A 138 6.59 -22.00 14.90
N ALA A 139 7.16 -23.06 15.50
CA ALA A 139 6.52 -24.37 15.53
C ALA A 139 5.19 -24.36 16.30
N TYR A 140 5.13 -23.60 17.41
CA TYR A 140 3.89 -23.35 18.15
C TYR A 140 2.86 -22.62 17.28
N LEU A 141 3.24 -21.50 16.63
CA LEU A 141 2.37 -20.77 15.72
C LEU A 141 1.87 -21.65 14.56
N ALA A 142 2.73 -22.51 13.99
CA ALA A 142 2.34 -23.44 12.93
C ALA A 142 1.30 -24.47 13.41
N ARG A 143 1.37 -24.89 14.67
CA ARG A 143 0.37 -25.76 15.29
C ARG A 143 -0.95 -25.00 15.51
N GLU A 144 -0.89 -23.81 16.10
CA GLU A 144 -2.07 -22.98 16.37
C GLU A 144 -2.77 -22.55 15.07
N GLU A 145 -2.03 -22.29 13.99
CA GLU A 145 -2.59 -22.05 12.65
C GLU A 145 -3.47 -23.20 12.16
N ARG A 146 -3.11 -24.45 12.48
CA ARG A 146 -3.88 -25.64 12.07
C ARG A 146 -5.07 -25.93 13.01
N LEU A 147 -4.95 -25.56 14.28
CA LEU A 147 -5.97 -25.84 15.30
C LEU A 147 -7.03 -24.74 15.40
N ALA A 148 -6.71 -23.50 15.02
CA ALA A 148 -7.64 -22.39 15.11
C ALA A 148 -8.89 -22.65 14.25
N PRO A 149 -10.11 -22.56 14.83
CA PRO A 149 -11.35 -22.90 14.13
C PRO A 149 -11.75 -21.87 13.07
N LEU A 150 -11.33 -20.61 13.23
CA LEU A 150 -11.73 -19.48 12.39
C LEU A 150 -10.64 -19.17 11.35
N TYR A 151 -10.99 -19.20 10.07
CA TYR A 151 -10.00 -19.05 9.00
C TYR A 151 -9.33 -17.67 8.96
N TYR A 152 -9.99 -16.59 9.37
CA TYR A 152 -9.33 -15.28 9.49
C TYR A 152 -8.27 -15.26 10.60
N VAL A 153 -8.47 -16.00 11.69
CA VAL A 153 -7.47 -16.16 12.76
C VAL A 153 -6.28 -16.95 12.22
N ARG A 154 -6.54 -18.05 11.49
CA ARG A 154 -5.49 -18.82 10.79
C ARG A 154 -4.71 -17.93 9.82
N GLY A 155 -5.41 -17.06 9.07
CA GLY A 155 -4.82 -16.08 8.18
C GLY A 155 -3.90 -15.09 8.91
N LYS A 156 -4.35 -14.54 10.05
CA LYS A 156 -3.53 -13.66 10.89
C LYS A 156 -2.28 -14.38 11.42
N ILE A 157 -2.41 -15.62 11.89
CA ILE A 157 -1.27 -16.43 12.35
C ILE A 157 -0.27 -16.65 11.21
N ARG A 158 -0.73 -17.06 10.02
CA ARG A 158 0.15 -17.25 8.86
C ARG A 158 0.90 -15.96 8.48
N ARG A 159 0.23 -14.82 8.51
CA ARG A 159 0.87 -13.50 8.28
C ARG A 159 1.88 -13.15 9.36
N LEU A 160 1.59 -13.42 10.63
CA LEU A 160 2.54 -13.23 11.73
C LEU A 160 3.77 -14.12 11.54
N ARG A 161 3.61 -15.38 11.14
CA ARG A 161 4.73 -16.27 10.83
C ARG A 161 5.59 -15.73 9.68
N GLN A 162 4.98 -15.24 8.60
CA GLN A 162 5.69 -14.57 7.50
C GLN A 162 6.44 -13.33 7.98
N PHE A 163 5.84 -12.54 8.87
CA PHE A 163 6.49 -11.37 9.48
C PHE A 163 7.70 -11.76 10.33
N LEU A 164 7.57 -12.76 11.21
CA LEU A 164 8.67 -13.23 12.06
C LEU A 164 9.79 -13.87 11.23
N ALA A 165 9.47 -14.59 10.17
CA ALA A 165 10.45 -15.11 9.22
C ALA A 165 11.18 -13.97 8.50
N ALA A 166 10.45 -12.98 7.96
CA ALA A 166 11.07 -11.80 7.35
C ALA A 166 11.94 -11.03 8.35
N LEU A 167 11.51 -10.94 9.61
CA LEU A 167 12.28 -10.28 10.67
C LEU A 167 13.59 -11.03 10.99
N ARG A 168 13.55 -12.37 10.99
CA ARG A 168 14.70 -13.25 11.19
C ARG A 168 15.69 -13.19 10.01
N ASP A 169 15.17 -13.25 8.79
CA ASP A 169 15.97 -13.50 7.60
C ASP A 169 16.35 -12.20 6.85
N LEU A 170 15.48 -11.19 6.89
CA LEU A 170 15.60 -9.94 6.11
C LEU A 170 15.76 -8.70 7.02
N GLY A 171 15.46 -8.83 8.31
CA GLY A 171 15.54 -7.79 9.32
C GLY A 171 14.32 -6.87 9.40
N GLU A 172 14.33 -6.04 10.44
CA GLU A 172 13.18 -5.25 10.90
C GLU A 172 12.54 -4.37 9.82
N VAL A 173 13.33 -3.56 9.13
CA VAL A 173 12.83 -2.63 8.09
C VAL A 173 12.04 -3.37 7.01
N ARG A 174 12.52 -4.54 6.58
CA ARG A 174 11.84 -5.34 5.56
C ARG A 174 10.60 -6.04 6.11
N ALA A 175 10.65 -6.59 7.32
CA ALA A 175 9.47 -7.15 7.99
C ALA A 175 8.35 -6.11 8.14
N VAL A 176 8.69 -4.90 8.61
CA VAL A 176 7.76 -3.77 8.76
C VAL A 176 7.15 -3.36 7.42
N THR A 177 7.95 -3.29 6.36
CA THR A 177 7.46 -2.91 5.02
C THR A 177 6.51 -3.96 4.42
N LEU A 178 6.72 -5.24 4.74
CA LEU A 178 5.86 -6.33 4.28
C LEU A 178 4.54 -6.42 5.06
N TRP A 179 4.52 -5.92 6.29
CA TRP A 179 3.32 -5.91 7.11
C TRP A 179 2.34 -4.81 6.69
N LYS A 180 1.18 -5.20 6.15
CA LYS A 180 0.07 -4.29 5.88
C LYS A 180 -0.96 -4.36 7.02
N PRO A 181 -1.36 -3.24 7.64
CA PRO A 181 -2.46 -3.26 8.61
C PRO A 181 -3.72 -3.86 7.97
N ALA A 182 -4.38 -4.78 8.68
CA ALA A 182 -5.64 -5.37 8.21
C ALA A 182 -6.81 -4.55 8.74
N ARG A 183 -7.87 -4.41 7.94
CA ARG A 183 -9.16 -3.96 8.46
C ARG A 183 -9.93 -5.15 9.00
N SER A 184 -10.48 -4.99 10.20
CA SER A 184 -11.46 -5.93 10.74
C SER A 184 -12.73 -5.85 9.91
N VAL A 185 -13.03 -6.93 9.19
CA VAL A 185 -14.30 -7.09 8.49
C VAL A 185 -15.24 -7.89 9.38
N LEU A 186 -16.50 -7.46 9.47
CA LEU A 186 -17.51 -8.11 10.31
C LEU A 186 -18.36 -9.13 9.56
N ARG A 187 -18.34 -9.13 8.21
CA ARG A 187 -19.25 -9.93 7.37
C ARG A 187 -18.61 -10.30 6.03
N PHE A 188 -18.99 -11.46 5.46
CA PHE A 188 -18.59 -11.80 4.09
C PHE A 188 -19.19 -10.82 3.07
N PRO A 189 -18.45 -10.44 2.02
CA PRO A 189 -18.99 -9.66 0.91
C PRO A 189 -20.19 -10.36 0.26
N ASN A 190 -21.17 -9.56 -0.15
CA ASN A 190 -22.32 -10.08 -0.86
C ASN A 190 -21.91 -10.64 -2.22
N VAL A 191 -22.43 -11.81 -2.57
CA VAL A 191 -22.20 -12.45 -3.87
C VAL A 191 -23.41 -12.22 -4.78
N PRO A 192 -23.22 -11.87 -6.06
CA PRO A 192 -24.32 -11.68 -6.99
C PRO A 192 -25.22 -12.92 -7.12
N PRO A 193 -26.51 -12.75 -7.47
CA PRO A 193 -27.49 -13.83 -7.55
C PRO A 193 -27.34 -14.68 -8.81
N ILE A 194 -26.13 -15.18 -9.07
CA ILE A 194 -25.87 -16.21 -10.09
C ILE A 194 -26.28 -17.56 -9.52
N LYS A 195 -26.89 -18.42 -10.34
CA LYS A 195 -27.36 -19.76 -9.92
C LYS A 195 -26.30 -20.48 -9.08
N GLU A 196 -26.69 -20.87 -7.86
CA GLU A 196 -25.86 -21.52 -6.81
C GLU A 196 -24.77 -20.67 -6.12
N ALA A 197 -24.34 -19.53 -6.68
CA ALA A 197 -23.29 -18.71 -6.10
C ALA A 197 -23.60 -18.16 -4.69
N PRO A 198 -24.82 -17.66 -4.38
CA PRO A 198 -25.18 -17.26 -3.02
C PRO A 198 -25.14 -18.41 -2.00
N ARG A 199 -25.55 -19.61 -2.40
CA ARG A 199 -25.51 -20.80 -1.53
C ARG A 199 -24.06 -21.22 -1.26
N ILE A 200 -23.21 -21.17 -2.27
CA ILE A 200 -21.76 -21.40 -2.14
C ILE A 200 -21.15 -20.37 -1.19
N ALA A 201 -21.50 -19.08 -1.34
CA ALA A 201 -21.01 -18.02 -0.47
C ALA A 201 -21.44 -18.21 0.99
N GLN A 202 -22.68 -18.63 1.22
CA GLN A 202 -23.18 -18.98 2.56
C GLN A 202 -22.41 -20.15 3.16
N ASN A 203 -22.16 -21.21 2.40
CA ASN A 203 -21.36 -22.35 2.84
C ASN A 203 -19.92 -21.93 3.16
N LEU A 204 -19.29 -21.11 2.30
CA LEU A 204 -17.96 -20.56 2.51
C LEU A 204 -17.91 -19.73 3.78
N SER A 205 -18.89 -18.85 4.00
CA SER A 205 -18.99 -18.04 5.22
C SER A 205 -19.12 -18.92 6.46
N ALA A 206 -19.98 -19.94 6.43
CA ALA A 206 -20.17 -20.87 7.55
C ALA A 206 -18.87 -21.64 7.86
N ILE A 207 -18.17 -22.13 6.84
CA ILE A 207 -16.88 -22.80 7.03
C ILE A 207 -15.82 -21.83 7.57
N PHE A 208 -15.79 -20.63 7.04
CA PHE A 208 -14.79 -19.63 7.39
C PHE A 208 -14.92 -19.15 8.85
N HIS A 209 -16.15 -19.06 9.35
CA HIS A 209 -16.46 -18.73 10.75
C HIS A 209 -16.56 -19.95 11.67
N GLY A 210 -16.25 -21.15 11.18
CA GLY A 210 -16.25 -22.37 11.99
C GLY A 210 -17.64 -22.93 12.34
N ASP A 211 -18.71 -22.41 11.74
CA ASP A 211 -20.08 -22.93 11.88
C ASP A 211 -20.28 -24.24 11.10
N ALA A 212 -19.45 -24.49 10.09
CA ALA A 212 -19.41 -25.71 9.30
C ALA A 212 -17.97 -26.16 9.07
N ARG A 213 -17.78 -27.41 8.64
CA ARG A 213 -16.44 -27.94 8.32
C ARG A 213 -16.33 -28.29 6.82
N LEU A 214 -15.15 -28.09 6.25
CA LEU A 214 -14.88 -28.34 4.84
C LEU A 214 -15.06 -29.82 4.46
N ASP A 215 -14.69 -30.73 5.35
CA ASP A 215 -14.82 -32.19 5.18
C ASP A 215 -16.28 -32.69 5.16
N GLN A 216 -17.23 -31.83 5.55
CA GLN A 216 -18.67 -32.13 5.50
C GLN A 216 -19.29 -31.76 4.15
N LEU A 217 -18.58 -31.02 3.29
CA LEU A 217 -19.07 -30.72 1.95
C LEU A 217 -18.89 -31.95 1.03
N PRO A 218 -19.92 -32.30 0.23
CA PRO A 218 -19.76 -33.33 -0.78
C PRO A 218 -18.72 -32.86 -1.82
N ALA A 219 -17.92 -33.79 -2.37
CA ALA A 219 -16.86 -33.46 -3.33
C ALA A 219 -17.41 -32.74 -4.57
N GLU A 220 -18.65 -33.04 -4.96
CA GLU A 220 -19.39 -32.42 -6.05
C GLU A 220 -19.68 -30.93 -5.80
N ALA A 221 -19.74 -30.48 -4.53
CA ALA A 221 -19.90 -29.08 -4.17
C ALA A 221 -18.60 -28.27 -4.31
N LEU A 222 -17.44 -28.93 -4.41
CA LEU A 222 -16.12 -28.29 -4.61
C LEU A 222 -15.80 -28.18 -6.12
N ASN A 223 -16.76 -27.68 -6.89
CA ASN A 223 -16.69 -27.55 -8.36
C ASN A 223 -16.03 -26.23 -8.80
N ASN A 224 -15.89 -26.01 -10.12
CA ASN A 224 -15.28 -24.78 -10.67
C ASN A 224 -15.97 -23.49 -10.20
N LEU A 225 -17.30 -23.51 -9.96
CA LEU A 225 -18.04 -22.37 -9.45
C LEU A 225 -17.68 -22.08 -7.99
N PHE A 226 -17.48 -23.10 -7.15
CA PHE A 226 -17.00 -22.93 -5.77
C PHE A 226 -15.70 -22.14 -5.71
N PHE A 227 -14.70 -22.55 -6.50
CA PHE A 227 -13.43 -21.83 -6.59
C PHE A 227 -13.58 -20.44 -7.23
N GLY A 228 -14.51 -20.30 -8.18
CA GLY A 228 -14.86 -19.02 -8.78
C GLY A 228 -15.39 -18.01 -7.75
N VAL A 229 -16.29 -18.46 -6.87
CA VAL A 229 -16.83 -17.67 -5.75
C VAL A 229 -15.77 -17.37 -4.69
N LEU A 230 -14.91 -18.34 -4.36
CA LEU A 230 -13.80 -18.13 -3.42
C LEU A 230 -12.86 -17.02 -3.93
N ARG A 231 -12.45 -17.08 -5.19
CA ARG A 231 -11.61 -16.04 -5.83
C ARG A 231 -12.32 -14.68 -5.87
N PHE A 232 -13.61 -14.65 -6.17
CA PHE A 232 -14.42 -13.43 -6.11
C PHE A 232 -14.39 -12.80 -4.72
N LEU A 233 -14.60 -13.59 -3.67
CA LEU A 233 -14.58 -13.14 -2.27
C LEU A 233 -13.20 -12.64 -1.85
N ARG A 234 -12.12 -13.34 -2.23
CA ARG A 234 -10.74 -12.85 -2.04
C ARG A 234 -10.51 -11.50 -2.69
N HIS A 235 -11.00 -11.31 -3.92
CA HIS A 235 -10.87 -10.04 -4.62
C HIS A 235 -11.59 -8.89 -3.89
N GLN A 236 -12.83 -9.13 -3.43
CA GLN A 236 -13.57 -8.18 -2.61
C GLN A 236 -12.86 -7.81 -1.31
N LEU A 237 -12.44 -8.81 -0.54
CA LEU A 237 -11.77 -8.61 0.74
C LEU A 237 -10.40 -7.92 0.59
N SER A 238 -9.70 -8.16 -0.51
CA SER A 238 -8.46 -7.45 -0.84
C SER A 238 -8.70 -5.96 -1.07
N ARG A 239 -9.79 -5.59 -1.75
CA ARG A 239 -10.19 -4.17 -1.93
C ARG A 239 -10.51 -3.50 -0.59
N GLU A 240 -11.15 -4.25 0.31
CA GLU A 240 -11.45 -3.80 1.68
C GLU A 240 -10.21 -3.79 2.60
N ARG A 241 -9.03 -4.21 2.10
CA ARG A 241 -7.78 -4.33 2.88
C ARG A 241 -7.91 -5.29 4.08
N ALA A 242 -8.77 -6.30 3.95
CA ALA A 242 -8.99 -7.33 4.95
C ALA A 242 -7.97 -8.47 4.79
N TRP A 243 -6.69 -8.15 4.94
CA TRP A 243 -5.59 -9.07 4.58
C TRP A 243 -5.61 -10.40 5.34
N ASP A 244 -6.03 -10.40 6.61
CA ASP A 244 -6.19 -11.62 7.40
C ASP A 244 -7.26 -12.53 6.79
N TRP A 245 -8.32 -11.93 6.25
CA TRP A 245 -9.39 -12.67 5.61
C TRP A 245 -8.98 -13.23 4.25
N VAL A 246 -8.23 -12.44 3.48
CA VAL A 246 -7.67 -12.88 2.19
C VAL A 246 -6.78 -14.11 2.38
N VAL A 247 -5.85 -14.06 3.33
CA VAL A 247 -4.96 -15.19 3.63
C VAL A 247 -5.75 -16.36 4.24
N GLY A 248 -6.78 -16.09 5.05
CA GLY A 248 -7.69 -17.13 5.52
C GLY A 248 -8.39 -17.87 4.37
N LEU A 249 -8.82 -17.17 3.33
CA LEU A 249 -9.43 -17.78 2.15
C LEU A 249 -8.42 -18.53 1.29
N GLU A 250 -7.14 -18.11 1.25
CA GLU A 250 -6.06 -18.87 0.63
C GLU A 250 -5.85 -20.22 1.31
N ILE A 251 -5.85 -20.24 2.65
CA ILE A 251 -5.76 -21.47 3.44
C ILE A 251 -6.95 -22.39 3.12
N LEU A 252 -8.16 -21.84 3.08
CA LEU A 252 -9.36 -22.60 2.73
C LEU A 252 -9.30 -23.15 1.30
N GLU A 253 -8.76 -22.38 0.35
CA GLU A 253 -8.57 -22.83 -1.04
C GLU A 253 -7.54 -23.97 -1.12
N GLU A 254 -6.42 -23.86 -0.43
CA GLU A 254 -5.39 -24.91 -0.34
C GLU A 254 -5.99 -26.21 0.20
N GLU A 255 -6.77 -26.13 1.28
CA GLU A 255 -7.42 -27.30 1.88
C GLU A 255 -8.51 -27.87 0.98
N ALA A 256 -9.31 -27.03 0.31
CA ALA A 256 -10.35 -27.47 -0.61
C ALA A 256 -9.76 -28.14 -1.86
N ARG A 257 -8.60 -27.68 -2.33
CA ARG A 257 -7.85 -28.30 -3.44
C ARG A 257 -7.23 -29.63 -3.04
N ALA A 258 -6.88 -29.81 -1.77
CA ALA A 258 -6.33 -31.06 -1.23
C ALA A 258 -7.37 -32.17 -1.05
N VAL A 259 -8.68 -31.87 -1.11
CA VAL A 259 -9.74 -32.87 -1.03
C VAL A 259 -9.64 -33.84 -2.23
N PRO A 260 -9.51 -35.16 -2.00
CA PRO A 260 -9.37 -36.14 -3.08
C PRO A 260 -10.58 -36.11 -4.02
N ARG A 261 -10.34 -35.89 -5.32
CA ARG A 261 -11.39 -35.92 -6.35
C ARG A 261 -11.50 -37.33 -6.93
N PRO A 262 -12.72 -37.87 -7.11
CA PRO A 262 -12.89 -39.15 -7.79
C PRO A 262 -12.36 -39.03 -9.23
N ALA A 263 -11.40 -39.88 -9.59
CA ALA A 263 -10.92 -39.95 -10.96
C ALA A 263 -12.09 -40.32 -11.89
N THR A 264 -12.19 -39.65 -13.04
CA THR A 264 -13.16 -40.00 -14.08
C THR A 264 -12.97 -41.49 -14.41
N PRO A 265 -13.95 -42.38 -14.13
CA PRO A 265 -13.77 -43.79 -14.42
C PRO A 265 -13.62 -43.95 -15.94
N PRO A 266 -12.73 -44.83 -16.42
CA PRO A 266 -12.64 -45.14 -17.84
C PRO A 266 -14.02 -45.62 -18.33
N PRO A 267 -14.41 -45.31 -19.57
CA PRO A 267 -15.73 -45.66 -20.09
C PRO A 267 -15.96 -47.17 -19.95
N ARG A 268 -16.88 -47.57 -19.06
CA ARG A 268 -17.28 -48.98 -18.92
C ARG A 268 -18.01 -49.41 -20.19
N LYS A 269 -17.34 -50.20 -21.04
CA LYS A 269 -18.01 -51.10 -21.98
C LYS A 269 -18.48 -52.33 -21.20
N GLY A 270 -19.76 -52.44 -20.85
CA GLY A 270 -20.29 -53.66 -20.23
C GLY A 270 -21.76 -53.58 -19.81
N LEU A 271 -22.56 -54.53 -20.31
CA LEU A 271 -24.02 -54.54 -20.45
C LEU A 271 -24.87 -54.91 -19.22
N PHE A 272 -24.31 -55.16 -18.03
CA PHE A 272 -25.14 -55.62 -16.89
C PHE A 272 -24.65 -55.08 -15.53
N GLY A 273 -25.59 -54.49 -14.77
CA GLY A 273 -25.45 -54.22 -13.34
C GLY A 273 -25.36 -52.73 -12.95
N ALA A 274 -26.49 -52.02 -12.99
CA ALA A 274 -26.63 -50.66 -12.49
C ALA A 274 -26.64 -50.64 -10.95
N LYS A 275 -25.48 -50.34 -10.34
CA LYS A 275 -25.47 -49.47 -9.15
C LYS A 275 -25.19 -48.07 -9.68
N ALA A 276 -26.02 -47.09 -9.32
CA ALA A 276 -25.80 -45.70 -9.67
C ALA A 276 -24.41 -45.28 -9.17
N THR A 277 -23.43 -45.25 -10.08
CA THR A 277 -22.16 -44.61 -9.84
C THR A 277 -22.45 -43.12 -9.66
N PRO A 278 -22.01 -42.48 -8.57
CA PRO A 278 -22.07 -41.03 -8.47
C PRO A 278 -21.42 -40.41 -9.72
N PRO A 279 -21.97 -39.30 -10.24
CA PRO A 279 -21.42 -38.67 -11.44
C PRO A 279 -19.93 -38.35 -11.20
N PRO A 280 -19.05 -38.59 -12.19
CA PRO A 280 -17.66 -38.24 -12.06
C PRO A 280 -17.52 -36.74 -11.82
N VAL A 281 -16.74 -36.36 -10.81
CA VAL A 281 -16.38 -34.96 -10.59
C VAL A 281 -15.34 -34.60 -11.65
N GLU A 282 -15.67 -33.64 -12.51
CA GLU A 282 -14.73 -33.13 -13.50
C GLU A 282 -13.49 -32.53 -12.80
N PRO A 283 -12.29 -32.67 -13.38
CA PRO A 283 -11.10 -32.01 -12.87
C PRO A 283 -11.33 -30.49 -12.84
N LEU A 284 -10.66 -29.79 -11.91
CA LEU A 284 -10.72 -28.33 -11.88
C LEU A 284 -10.16 -27.76 -13.19
N ASP A 285 -10.94 -26.88 -13.80
CA ASP A 285 -10.53 -26.12 -14.96
C ASP A 285 -10.30 -24.68 -14.55
N GLU A 286 -9.02 -24.28 -14.50
CA GLU A 286 -8.61 -22.93 -14.13
C GLU A 286 -9.18 -21.86 -15.08
N ALA A 287 -9.38 -22.18 -16.36
CA ALA A 287 -10.00 -21.25 -17.29
C ALA A 287 -11.49 -21.05 -16.97
N GLN A 288 -12.18 -22.14 -16.59
CA GLN A 288 -13.57 -22.09 -16.18
C GLN A 288 -13.76 -21.39 -14.83
N ILE A 289 -12.88 -21.64 -13.85
CA ILE A 289 -12.84 -20.91 -12.57
C ILE A 289 -12.70 -19.41 -12.83
N GLU A 290 -11.74 -19.03 -13.66
CA GLU A 290 -11.51 -17.64 -14.04
C GLU A 290 -12.73 -17.02 -14.75
N ALA A 291 -13.39 -17.77 -15.63
CA ALA A 291 -14.61 -17.33 -16.29
C ALA A 291 -15.75 -17.07 -15.29
N TYR A 292 -15.95 -17.95 -14.30
CA TYR A 292 -16.92 -17.73 -13.23
C TYR A 292 -16.57 -16.53 -12.35
N THR A 293 -15.30 -16.37 -11.97
CA THR A 293 -14.86 -15.20 -11.20
C THR A 293 -15.13 -13.90 -11.96
N LYS A 294 -14.79 -13.85 -13.25
CA LYS A 294 -15.07 -12.67 -14.10
C LYS A 294 -16.56 -12.38 -14.22
N LEU A 295 -17.38 -13.42 -14.36
CA LEU A 295 -18.83 -13.29 -14.41
C LEU A 295 -19.37 -12.71 -13.10
N LEU A 296 -18.94 -13.23 -11.95
CA LEU A 296 -19.34 -12.73 -10.63
C LEU A 296 -18.89 -11.28 -10.41
N LEU A 297 -17.66 -10.92 -10.79
CA LEU A 297 -17.19 -9.54 -10.70
C LEU A 297 -18.04 -8.61 -11.56
N LYS A 298 -18.31 -8.99 -12.81
CA LYS A 298 -19.17 -8.22 -13.72
C LYS A 298 -20.57 -8.00 -13.15
N GLU A 299 -21.22 -9.05 -12.66
CA GLU A 299 -22.57 -8.99 -12.11
C GLU A 299 -22.65 -8.20 -10.79
N ALA A 300 -21.55 -8.12 -10.04
CA ALA A 300 -21.45 -7.26 -8.86
C ALA A 300 -21.26 -5.77 -9.21
N GLY A 301 -21.24 -5.39 -10.50
CA GLY A 301 -20.90 -4.04 -10.96
C GLY A 301 -19.42 -3.69 -10.73
N LEU A 302 -18.62 -4.67 -10.31
CA LEU A 302 -17.20 -4.50 -10.09
C LEU A 302 -16.54 -4.70 -11.44
N ARG A 303 -15.93 -3.64 -11.98
CA ARG A 303 -14.95 -3.84 -13.04
C ARG A 303 -13.96 -4.86 -12.50
N THR A 304 -13.70 -5.89 -13.29
CA THR A 304 -12.51 -6.73 -13.15
C THR A 304 -11.32 -5.78 -13.28
N SER A 305 -10.97 -5.08 -12.20
CA SER A 305 -9.57 -4.78 -11.99
C SER A 305 -8.98 -6.17 -11.76
N GLN A 306 -8.58 -6.81 -12.86
CA GLN A 306 -7.35 -7.58 -12.75
C GLN A 306 -6.41 -6.67 -11.96
N ASP A 307 -5.83 -7.17 -10.88
CA ASP A 307 -4.60 -6.56 -10.40
C ASP A 307 -3.61 -6.81 -11.53
N ASP A 308 -3.72 -6.02 -12.60
CA ASP A 308 -2.88 -6.02 -13.79
C ASP A 308 -1.57 -5.31 -13.43
N THR A 309 -1.42 -4.81 -12.21
CA THR A 309 -0.18 -4.27 -11.65
C THR A 309 1.04 -5.16 -11.95
N PRO A 310 1.01 -6.50 -11.84
CA PRO A 310 2.12 -7.35 -12.25
C PRO A 310 2.41 -7.27 -13.76
N ARG A 311 1.38 -7.18 -14.61
CA ARG A 311 1.54 -7.01 -16.07
C ARG A 311 2.00 -5.61 -16.45
N TRP A 312 1.50 -4.58 -15.78
CA TRP A 312 1.96 -3.20 -15.93
C TRP A 312 3.42 -3.06 -15.48
N ARG A 313 3.79 -3.70 -14.36
CA ARG A 313 5.18 -3.76 -13.89
C ARG A 313 6.08 -4.53 -14.85
N ALA A 314 5.63 -5.65 -15.40
CA ALA A 314 6.36 -6.39 -16.41
C ALA A 314 6.59 -5.55 -17.69
N TYR A 315 5.59 -4.75 -18.11
CA TYR A 315 5.76 -3.79 -19.20
C TYR A 315 6.85 -2.76 -18.90
N ILE A 316 6.82 -2.13 -17.72
CA ILE A 316 7.82 -1.14 -17.31
C ILE A 316 9.22 -1.73 -17.16
N ALA A 317 9.31 -2.99 -16.74
CA ALA A 317 10.55 -3.72 -16.56
C ALA A 317 11.21 -4.18 -17.87
N THR A 318 10.56 -3.99 -19.04
CA THR A 318 11.16 -4.35 -20.33
C THR A 318 12.45 -3.56 -20.60
N GLU A 319 13.49 -4.29 -21.02
CA GLU A 319 14.87 -3.78 -21.11
C GLU A 319 15.09 -2.69 -22.18
N SER A 320 14.19 -2.59 -23.16
CA SER A 320 14.29 -1.61 -24.26
C SER A 320 12.94 -1.08 -24.71
N LEU A 321 12.96 -0.03 -25.54
CA LEU A 321 11.76 0.52 -26.18
C LEU A 321 11.15 -0.48 -27.17
N ASP A 322 11.98 -1.22 -27.90
CA ASP A 322 11.52 -2.27 -28.81
C ASP A 322 10.89 -3.45 -28.06
N ALA A 323 11.44 -3.83 -26.90
CA ALA A 323 10.86 -4.85 -26.04
C ALA A 323 9.50 -4.39 -25.47
N ALA A 324 9.36 -3.11 -25.09
CA ALA A 324 8.08 -2.53 -24.68
C ALA A 324 7.04 -2.57 -25.80
N LEU A 325 7.42 -2.21 -27.04
CA LEU A 325 6.52 -2.29 -28.18
C LEU A 325 6.11 -3.73 -28.49
N ARG A 326 7.04 -4.69 -28.47
CA ARG A 326 6.71 -6.12 -28.63
C ARG A 326 5.75 -6.61 -27.55
N TYR A 327 5.99 -6.21 -26.30
CA TYR A 327 5.12 -6.55 -25.18
C TYR A 327 3.69 -6.02 -25.37
N LEU A 328 3.54 -4.78 -25.88
CA LEU A 328 2.22 -4.22 -26.21
C LEU A 328 1.57 -4.91 -27.42
N ALA A 329 2.34 -5.37 -28.41
CA ALA A 329 1.82 -6.16 -29.52
C ALA A 329 1.27 -7.52 -29.05
N GLU A 330 1.96 -8.16 -28.12
CA GLU A 330 1.55 -9.43 -27.51
C GLU A 330 0.37 -9.28 -26.55
N GLN A 331 0.17 -8.08 -25.97
CA GLN A 331 -0.90 -7.77 -25.03
C GLN A 331 -1.70 -6.52 -25.45
N PRO A 332 -2.47 -6.59 -26.55
CA PRO A 332 -3.19 -5.44 -27.10
C PRO A 332 -4.27 -4.87 -26.15
N ASN A 333 -4.71 -5.66 -25.17
CA ASN A 333 -5.67 -5.22 -24.15
C ASN A 333 -5.11 -4.11 -23.24
N LEU A 334 -3.79 -4.06 -23.03
CA LEU A 334 -3.14 -3.01 -22.22
C LEU A 334 -3.29 -1.62 -22.85
N LEU A 335 -3.41 -1.55 -24.18
CA LEU A 335 -3.66 -0.30 -24.89
C LEU A 335 -5.03 0.28 -24.55
N ARG A 336 -5.99 -0.53 -24.11
CA ARG A 336 -7.35 -0.06 -23.80
C ARG A 336 -7.57 0.16 -22.30
N ASP A 337 -6.55 -0.05 -21.50
CA ASP A 337 -6.63 0.00 -20.05
C ASP A 337 -6.38 1.42 -19.53
N GLU A 338 -7.45 2.11 -19.15
CA GLU A 338 -7.40 3.43 -18.52
C GLU A 338 -6.77 3.40 -17.12
N ALA A 339 -6.89 2.26 -16.41
CA ALA A 339 -6.33 2.13 -15.07
C ALA A 339 -4.80 2.10 -15.11
N MET A 340 -4.22 1.58 -16.20
CA MET A 340 -2.78 1.61 -16.43
C MET A 340 -2.24 3.04 -16.56
N LEU A 341 -2.95 3.96 -17.23
CA LEU A 341 -2.52 5.36 -17.35
C LEU A 341 -2.49 6.05 -15.98
N THR A 342 -3.55 5.86 -15.20
CA THR A 342 -3.64 6.40 -13.84
C THR A 342 -2.51 5.82 -12.95
N TRP A 343 -2.22 4.53 -13.10
CA TRP A 343 -1.14 3.86 -12.38
C TRP A 343 0.25 4.37 -12.80
N LEU A 344 0.49 4.63 -14.08
CA LEU A 344 1.75 5.20 -14.56
C LEU A 344 2.00 6.59 -14.00
N ASP A 345 0.98 7.44 -13.95
CA ASP A 345 1.09 8.77 -13.35
C ASP A 345 1.45 8.67 -11.85
N ASP A 346 0.86 7.71 -11.13
CA ASP A 346 1.19 7.44 -9.73
C ASP A 346 2.62 6.90 -9.53
N GLU A 347 3.13 6.04 -10.42
CA GLU A 347 4.52 5.57 -10.39
C GLU A 347 5.50 6.69 -10.72
N ILE A 348 5.19 7.56 -11.69
CA ILE A 348 6.00 8.75 -12.01
C ILE A 348 6.05 9.65 -10.78
N GLY A 349 4.91 9.94 -10.16
CA GLY A 349 4.85 10.74 -8.95
C GLY A 349 5.71 10.17 -7.81
N ARG A 350 5.68 8.85 -7.60
CA ARG A 350 6.53 8.17 -6.61
C ARG A 350 8.01 8.26 -6.95
N ALA A 351 8.39 8.07 -8.21
CA ALA A 351 9.78 8.19 -8.66
C ALA A 351 10.30 9.64 -8.49
N VAL A 352 9.47 10.64 -8.78
CA VAL A 352 9.80 12.06 -8.57
C VAL A 352 9.94 12.38 -7.07
N GLU A 353 9.04 11.88 -6.22
CA GLU A 353 9.12 12.09 -4.76
C GLU A 353 10.38 11.49 -4.14
N ALA A 354 10.80 10.32 -4.65
CA ALA A 354 12.02 9.61 -4.29
C ALA A 354 13.30 10.20 -4.91
N ASN A 355 13.18 11.19 -5.79
CA ASN A 355 14.28 11.79 -6.55
C ASN A 355 15.05 10.77 -7.43
N ASP A 356 14.37 9.76 -7.97
CA ASP A 356 14.94 8.78 -8.89
C ASP A 356 14.78 9.22 -10.34
N VAL A 357 15.76 9.98 -10.83
CA VAL A 357 15.77 10.55 -12.18
C VAL A 357 15.73 9.45 -13.27
N ASN A 358 16.33 8.29 -13.02
CA ASN A 358 16.38 7.21 -13.99
C ASN A 358 15.02 6.51 -14.11
N ALA A 359 14.35 6.27 -12.98
CA ALA A 359 12.99 5.74 -12.98
C ALA A 359 12.01 6.69 -13.67
N VAL A 360 12.10 8.00 -13.41
CA VAL A 360 11.26 9.00 -14.08
C VAL A 360 11.45 8.97 -15.59
N ARG A 361 12.70 8.92 -16.08
CA ARG A 361 12.98 8.83 -17.52
C ARG A 361 12.47 7.53 -18.14
N ASN A 362 12.63 6.40 -17.45
CA ASN A 362 12.11 5.13 -17.93
C ASN A 362 10.58 5.19 -18.04
N LEU A 363 9.90 5.59 -16.97
CA LEU A 363 8.44 5.70 -16.94
C LEU A 363 7.92 6.67 -18.00
N ALA A 364 8.55 7.84 -18.18
CA ALA A 364 8.18 8.79 -19.22
C ALA A 364 8.29 8.20 -20.64
N ASN A 365 9.37 7.45 -20.92
CA ASN A 365 9.54 6.75 -22.20
C ASN A 365 8.45 5.68 -22.40
N LYS A 366 8.12 4.92 -21.36
CA LYS A 366 7.10 3.87 -21.42
C LYS A 366 5.68 4.46 -21.55
N SER A 367 5.41 5.60 -20.92
CA SER A 367 4.15 6.34 -21.10
C SER A 367 4.02 6.87 -22.52
N ALA A 368 5.09 7.45 -23.07
CA ALA A 368 5.09 7.94 -24.45
C ALA A 368 4.82 6.83 -25.48
N ILE A 369 5.46 5.66 -25.31
CA ILE A 369 5.18 4.48 -26.15
C ILE A 369 3.73 4.05 -26.03
N LEU A 370 3.20 3.94 -24.81
CA LEU A 370 1.84 3.51 -24.57
C LEU A 370 0.85 4.47 -25.25
N MET A 371 0.99 5.78 -25.05
CA MET A 371 0.10 6.78 -25.62
C MET A 371 0.10 6.77 -27.16
N VAL A 372 1.28 6.72 -27.79
CA VAL A 372 1.38 6.65 -29.26
C VAL A 372 0.81 5.33 -29.79
N ALA A 373 1.09 4.20 -29.13
CA ALA A 373 0.56 2.90 -29.52
C ALA A 373 -0.96 2.79 -29.35
N ARG A 374 -1.54 3.56 -28.42
CA ARG A 374 -3.00 3.66 -28.24
C ARG A 374 -3.67 4.41 -29.38
N GLU A 375 -3.06 5.49 -29.84
CA GLU A 375 -3.63 6.36 -30.88
C GLU A 375 -3.43 5.79 -32.30
N HIS A 376 -2.29 5.15 -32.55
CA HIS A 376 -1.89 4.74 -33.90
C HIS A 376 -1.67 3.22 -34.06
N GLY A 377 -1.91 2.44 -33.00
CA GLY A 377 -1.58 1.02 -32.97
C GLY A 377 -0.08 0.75 -32.80
N VAL A 378 0.27 -0.48 -32.42
CA VAL A 378 1.67 -0.86 -32.10
C VAL A 378 2.59 -0.78 -33.32
N GLU A 379 2.09 -1.09 -34.52
CA GLU A 379 2.85 -0.97 -35.76
C GLU A 379 3.00 0.49 -36.21
N GLY A 380 1.99 1.34 -35.98
CA GLY A 380 2.05 2.77 -36.27
C GLY A 380 3.05 3.51 -35.37
N GLY A 381 3.22 3.07 -34.11
CA GLY A 381 4.14 3.69 -33.15
C GLY A 381 5.62 3.65 -33.56
N ARG A 382 6.04 2.68 -34.38
CA ARG A 382 7.43 2.59 -34.90
C ARG A 382 7.76 3.70 -35.89
N GLY A 383 6.76 4.28 -36.58
CA GLY A 383 6.93 5.36 -37.55
C GLY A 383 6.78 6.77 -36.98
N LYS A 384 6.40 6.91 -35.69
CA LYS A 384 5.98 8.18 -35.06
C LYS A 384 6.96 8.69 -34.01
N GLY A 385 8.26 8.59 -34.28
CA GLY A 385 9.32 8.97 -33.34
C GLY A 385 9.24 10.44 -32.85
N ALA A 386 8.75 11.36 -33.68
CA ALA A 386 8.59 12.77 -33.31
C ALA A 386 7.47 12.99 -32.26
N GLU A 387 6.33 12.34 -32.43
CA GLU A 387 5.19 12.40 -31.49
C GLU A 387 5.55 11.74 -30.15
N MET A 388 6.22 10.58 -30.20
CA MET A 388 6.73 9.91 -29.00
C MET A 388 7.69 10.80 -28.23
N ARG A 389 8.58 11.50 -28.92
CA ARG A 389 9.51 12.45 -28.31
C ARG A 389 8.78 13.64 -27.67
N ALA A 390 7.77 14.18 -28.34
CA ALA A 390 6.97 15.29 -27.81
C ALA A 390 6.22 14.90 -26.52
N ILE A 391 5.61 13.71 -26.49
CA ILE A 391 4.94 13.19 -25.28
C ILE A 391 5.96 12.96 -24.17
N TYR A 392 7.09 12.33 -24.46
CA TYR A 392 8.17 12.13 -23.48
C TYR A 392 8.66 13.44 -22.86
N GLU A 393 8.92 14.45 -23.69
CA GLU A 393 9.37 15.77 -23.23
C GLU A 393 8.29 16.47 -22.39
N SER A 394 7.01 16.32 -22.75
CA SER A 394 5.87 16.80 -21.97
C SER A 394 5.79 16.15 -20.58
N VAL A 395 5.90 14.81 -20.51
CA VAL A 395 5.89 14.06 -19.24
C VAL A 395 7.07 14.46 -18.37
N LEU A 396 8.27 14.63 -18.95
CA LEU A 396 9.43 15.10 -18.19
C LEU A 396 9.25 16.52 -17.65
N LYS A 397 8.65 17.42 -18.43
CA LYS A 397 8.35 18.79 -17.97
C LYS A 397 7.37 18.75 -16.79
N ALA A 398 6.30 17.97 -16.89
CA ALA A 398 5.35 17.78 -15.79
C ALA A 398 6.02 17.19 -14.54
N ALA A 399 6.89 16.18 -14.71
CA ALA A 399 7.66 15.59 -13.61
C ALA A 399 8.62 16.60 -12.96
N GLN A 400 9.22 17.52 -13.72
CA GLN A 400 10.04 18.60 -13.18
C GLN A 400 9.22 19.59 -12.35
N THR A 401 8.05 20.00 -12.84
CA THR A 401 7.15 20.86 -12.06
C THR A 401 6.69 20.15 -10.79
N LEU A 402 6.32 18.87 -10.87
CA LEU A 402 5.94 18.06 -9.70
C LEU A 402 7.10 17.92 -8.68
N SER A 403 8.34 17.82 -9.14
CA SER A 403 9.52 17.83 -8.26
C SER A 403 9.62 19.13 -7.46
N LYS A 404 9.37 20.28 -8.11
CA LYS A 404 9.31 21.59 -7.42
C LYS A 404 8.14 21.65 -6.44
N VAL A 405 6.98 21.10 -6.78
CA VAL A 405 5.84 20.97 -5.86
C VAL A 405 6.26 20.16 -4.63
N PHE A 406 6.91 19.01 -4.79
CA PHE A 406 7.37 18.22 -3.64
C PHE A 406 8.44 18.94 -2.80
N ALA A 407 9.38 19.65 -3.43
CA ALA A 407 10.34 20.47 -2.70
C ALA A 407 9.64 21.56 -1.88
N TYR A 408 8.66 22.25 -2.47
CA TYR A 408 7.83 23.24 -1.79
C TYR A 408 7.03 22.63 -0.64
N LEU A 409 6.38 21.48 -0.84
CA LEU A 409 5.63 20.77 0.19
C LEU A 409 6.50 20.22 1.33
N LYS A 410 7.78 19.90 1.08
CA LYS A 410 8.74 19.42 2.07
C LYS A 410 9.27 20.52 3.01
N THR A 411 9.03 21.80 2.70
CA THR A 411 9.43 22.92 3.56
C THR A 411 8.75 22.83 4.93
N SER A 412 9.53 22.98 6.00
CA SER A 412 9.07 22.73 7.38
C SER A 412 8.21 23.85 7.94
N THR A 413 8.40 25.10 7.48
CA THR A 413 7.67 26.27 7.98
C THR A 413 7.10 27.13 6.84
N PRO A 414 6.01 27.89 7.09
CA PRO A 414 5.49 28.87 6.12
C PRO A 414 6.56 29.88 5.66
N ALA A 415 7.50 30.26 6.53
CA ALA A 415 8.61 31.14 6.18
C ALA A 415 9.58 30.50 5.17
N GLN A 416 9.90 29.22 5.34
CA GLN A 416 10.72 28.48 4.37
C GLN A 416 9.99 28.30 3.03
N ALA A 417 8.67 28.03 3.07
CA ALA A 417 7.84 28.01 1.88
C ALA A 417 7.85 29.35 1.14
N LEU A 418 7.68 30.47 1.85
CA LEU A 418 7.74 31.80 1.24
C LEU A 418 9.13 32.10 0.65
N ALA A 419 10.21 31.71 1.34
CA ALA A 419 11.56 31.83 0.81
C ALA A 419 11.75 31.00 -0.47
N PHE A 420 11.16 29.80 -0.54
CA PHE A 420 11.14 28.99 -1.76
C PHE A 420 10.41 29.71 -2.90
N LEU A 421 9.20 30.24 -2.66
CA LEU A 421 8.43 30.97 -3.69
C LEU A 421 9.19 32.20 -4.20
N LYS A 422 9.90 32.92 -3.31
CA LYS A 422 10.75 34.05 -3.69
C LYS A 422 11.94 33.64 -4.57
N ALA A 423 12.49 32.45 -4.34
CA ALA A 423 13.62 31.92 -5.09
C ALA A 423 13.23 31.24 -6.42
N ALA A 424 11.95 30.91 -6.60
CA ALA A 424 11.44 30.18 -7.77
C ALA A 424 10.25 30.92 -8.42
N PRO A 425 10.49 32.08 -9.09
CA PRO A 425 9.42 32.85 -9.72
C PRO A 425 8.75 32.10 -10.88
N ASP A 426 9.48 31.22 -11.54
CA ASP A 426 8.96 30.30 -12.57
C ASP A 426 7.95 29.29 -12.01
N PHE A 427 8.09 28.88 -10.75
CA PHE A 427 7.12 28.02 -10.06
C PHE A 427 5.84 28.78 -9.66
N VAL A 428 5.94 30.07 -9.33
CA VAL A 428 4.77 30.91 -9.02
C VAL A 428 3.92 31.15 -10.26
N ASN A 429 4.56 31.27 -11.42
CA ASN A 429 3.89 31.59 -12.69
C ASN A 429 3.47 30.34 -13.50
N ASP A 430 3.72 29.13 -12.99
CA ASP A 430 3.35 27.89 -13.67
C ASP A 430 1.89 27.53 -13.37
N GLU A 431 1.02 27.65 -14.37
CA GLU A 431 -0.42 27.38 -14.29
C GLU A 431 -0.75 25.93 -13.89
N THR A 432 0.19 25.00 -14.06
CA THR A 432 -0.02 23.58 -13.71
C THR A 432 0.13 23.29 -12.21
N VAL A 433 0.71 24.21 -11.44
CA VAL A 433 1.02 24.00 -10.02
C VAL A 433 -0.24 23.87 -9.18
N ASP A 434 -1.29 24.61 -9.49
CA ASP A 434 -2.55 24.54 -8.72
C ASP A 434 -3.19 23.14 -8.85
N ALA A 435 -3.28 22.64 -10.09
CA ALA A 435 -3.80 21.29 -10.36
C ALA A 435 -2.97 20.21 -9.66
N LEU A 436 -1.64 20.33 -9.66
CA LEU A 436 -0.76 19.38 -8.97
C LEU A 436 -0.92 19.44 -7.44
N LEU A 437 -1.14 20.63 -6.87
CA LEU A 437 -1.42 20.78 -5.43
C LEU A 437 -2.78 20.17 -5.06
N GLU A 438 -3.81 20.33 -5.90
CA GLU A 438 -5.11 19.70 -5.73
C GLU A 438 -5.03 18.18 -5.82
N GLU A 439 -4.25 17.66 -6.76
CA GLU A 439 -3.98 16.22 -6.85
C GLU A 439 -3.32 15.69 -5.57
N GLN A 440 -2.38 16.44 -4.98
CA GLN A 440 -1.77 16.06 -3.70
C GLN A 440 -2.76 16.11 -2.53
N LEU A 441 -3.73 17.03 -2.53
CA LEU A 441 -4.81 17.06 -1.55
C LEU A 441 -5.69 15.82 -1.66
N ILE A 442 -6.11 15.48 -2.88
CA ILE A 442 -6.91 14.28 -3.16
C ILE A 442 -6.16 13.02 -2.73
N LYS A 443 -4.86 12.92 -3.05
CA LYS A 443 -4.02 11.78 -2.64
C LYS A 443 -3.92 11.66 -1.12
N ALA A 444 -3.74 12.77 -0.41
CA ALA A 444 -3.72 12.78 1.05
C ALA A 444 -5.09 12.41 1.66
N ALA A 445 -6.19 12.91 1.07
CA ALA A 445 -7.55 12.56 1.46
C ALA A 445 -7.83 11.06 1.26
N ARG A 446 -7.47 10.51 0.08
CA ARG A 446 -7.58 9.06 -0.21
C ARG A 446 -6.71 8.20 0.70
N ALA A 447 -5.63 8.73 1.28
CA ALA A 447 -4.82 8.06 2.28
C ALA A 447 -5.38 8.20 3.71
N ALA A 448 -6.34 9.10 3.95
CA ALA A 448 -6.76 9.55 5.28
C ALA A 448 -5.57 10.08 6.13
N ASP A 449 -4.60 10.70 5.46
CA ASP A 449 -3.42 11.29 6.10
C ASP A 449 -3.70 12.77 6.41
N VAL A 450 -4.24 13.03 7.60
CA VAL A 450 -4.61 14.37 8.06
C VAL A 450 -3.40 15.31 8.10
N ALA A 451 -2.23 14.80 8.51
CA ALA A 451 -1.01 15.61 8.62
C ALA A 451 -0.50 16.06 7.24
N ARG A 452 -0.49 15.15 6.26
CA ARG A 452 -0.16 15.48 4.87
C ARG A 452 -1.21 16.40 4.27
N TYR A 453 -2.49 16.12 4.47
CA TYR A 453 -3.59 16.93 3.95
C TYR A 453 -3.51 18.38 4.46
N ARG A 454 -3.36 18.58 5.78
CA ARG A 454 -3.18 19.90 6.39
C ARG A 454 -1.99 20.64 5.78
N ARG A 455 -0.85 19.97 5.64
CA ARG A 455 0.34 20.60 5.06
C ARG A 455 0.12 21.03 3.61
N VAL A 456 -0.43 20.15 2.77
CA VAL A 456 -0.70 20.49 1.37
C VAL A 456 -1.71 21.63 1.29
N ARG A 457 -2.76 21.61 2.11
CA ARG A 457 -3.78 22.67 2.16
C ARG A 457 -3.17 24.03 2.51
N GLN A 458 -2.37 24.09 3.58
CA GLN A 458 -1.67 25.30 3.98
C GLN A 458 -0.73 25.82 2.88
N ARG A 459 0.00 24.91 2.23
CA ARG A 459 0.94 25.26 1.15
C ARG A 459 0.22 25.73 -0.11
N ALA A 460 -0.92 25.12 -0.44
CA ALA A 460 -1.77 25.55 -1.55
C ALA A 460 -2.41 26.91 -1.28
N ASP A 461 -2.93 27.14 -0.08
CA ASP A 461 -3.47 28.44 0.33
C ASP A 461 -2.41 29.55 0.24
N LEU A 462 -1.19 29.30 0.76
CA LEU A 462 -0.08 30.24 0.65
C LEU A 462 0.29 30.52 -0.81
N TRP A 463 0.41 29.48 -1.64
CA TRP A 463 0.75 29.65 -3.06
C TRP A 463 -0.33 30.48 -3.79
N ARG A 464 -1.62 30.12 -3.66
CA ARG A 464 -2.74 30.84 -4.29
C ARG A 464 -2.81 32.30 -3.88
N LYS A 465 -2.58 32.60 -2.61
CA LYS A 465 -2.53 33.97 -2.10
C LYS A 465 -1.33 34.75 -2.62
N VAL A 466 -0.17 34.10 -2.74
CA VAL A 466 1.03 34.72 -3.33
C VAL A 466 0.83 35.01 -4.82
N VAL A 467 0.20 34.10 -5.56
CA VAL A 467 -0.11 34.28 -6.99
C VAL A 467 -1.11 35.42 -7.19
N SER A 468 -2.17 35.48 -6.37
CA SER A 468 -3.25 36.47 -6.52
C SER A 468 -2.92 37.86 -5.96
N LEU A 469 -2.16 37.94 -4.86
CA LEU A 469 -1.93 39.19 -4.12
C LEU A 469 -0.45 39.64 -4.12
N GLY A 470 0.46 38.82 -4.68
CA GLY A 470 1.90 39.02 -4.58
C GLY A 470 2.49 38.50 -3.27
N LEU A 471 3.83 38.41 -3.21
CA LEU A 471 4.56 37.75 -2.13
C LEU A 471 4.24 38.30 -0.72
N GLU A 472 4.26 39.62 -0.52
CA GLU A 472 4.11 40.22 0.81
C GLU A 472 2.65 40.22 1.30
N GLN A 473 1.72 40.67 0.46
CA GLN A 473 0.30 40.70 0.82
C GLN A 473 -0.28 39.29 0.92
N GLY A 474 0.13 38.38 0.02
CA GLY A 474 -0.27 36.98 0.06
C GLY A 474 0.19 36.25 1.33
N ALA A 475 1.45 36.46 1.74
CA ALA A 475 1.97 35.90 2.99
C ALA A 475 1.25 36.45 4.23
N ALA A 476 0.98 37.75 4.27
CA ALA A 476 0.24 38.37 5.37
C ALA A 476 -1.20 37.82 5.47
N GLN A 477 -1.87 37.64 4.33
CA GLN A 477 -3.22 37.07 4.28
C GLN A 477 -3.24 35.57 4.62
N HIS A 478 -2.18 34.81 4.27
CA HIS A 478 -2.03 33.42 4.67
C HIS A 478 -1.89 33.28 6.20
N ALA A 479 -1.02 34.09 6.82
CA ALA A 479 -0.80 34.05 8.26
C ALA A 479 -2.08 34.30 9.07
N ARG A 480 -2.96 35.20 8.59
CA ARG A 480 -4.28 35.44 9.20
C ARG A 480 -5.24 34.25 9.08
N SER A 481 -5.20 33.51 7.98
CA SER A 481 -6.06 32.33 7.78
C SER A 481 -5.59 31.12 8.57
N VAL A 482 -4.28 30.88 8.68
CA VAL A 482 -3.74 29.76 9.47
C VAL A 482 -4.07 29.90 10.96
N ALA A 483 -4.10 31.13 11.47
CA ALA A 483 -4.49 31.41 12.86
C ALA A 483 -5.95 31.03 13.19
N ALA A 484 -6.78 30.77 12.17
CA ALA A 484 -8.19 30.40 12.29
C ALA A 484 -8.46 28.91 11.94
N GLU A 485 -7.42 28.08 11.74
CA GLU A 485 -7.60 26.69 11.31
C GLU A 485 -8.27 25.82 12.39
N GLY A 486 -9.28 25.05 11.94
CA GLY A 486 -10.04 24.12 12.77
C GLY A 486 -9.25 22.88 13.20
N ASP A 487 -9.83 22.11 14.12
CA ASP A 487 -9.22 20.90 14.66
C ASP A 487 -9.14 19.74 13.63
N ASP A 488 -8.59 18.60 14.05
CA ASP A 488 -8.49 17.40 13.20
C ASP A 488 -9.85 16.90 12.70
N HIS A 489 -10.95 17.15 13.42
CA HIS A 489 -12.31 16.75 13.04
C HIS A 489 -12.79 17.55 11.82
N ALA A 490 -12.59 18.87 11.82
CA ALA A 490 -12.88 19.71 10.65
C ALA A 490 -12.10 19.27 9.40
N MET A 491 -10.85 18.87 9.55
CA MET A 491 -10.03 18.36 8.43
C MET A 491 -10.58 17.06 7.85
N LEU A 492 -10.99 16.12 8.70
CA LEU A 492 -11.60 14.86 8.26
C LEU A 492 -12.92 15.10 7.50
N THR A 493 -13.73 16.06 7.95
CA THR A 493 -14.96 16.45 7.25
C THR A 493 -14.64 17.02 5.87
N GLU A 494 -13.67 17.94 5.77
CA GLU A 494 -13.25 18.48 4.48
C GLU A 494 -12.70 17.41 3.53
N MET A 495 -11.89 16.47 4.04
CA MET A 495 -11.35 15.36 3.25
C MET A 495 -12.47 14.47 2.68
N GLY A 496 -13.49 14.17 3.48
CA GLY A 496 -14.65 13.41 3.01
C GLY A 496 -15.48 14.19 1.98
N LEU A 497 -15.73 15.48 2.22
CA LEU A 497 -16.42 16.36 1.28
C LEU A 497 -15.68 16.55 -0.05
N LEU A 498 -14.35 16.48 -0.04
CA LEU A 498 -13.52 16.51 -1.25
C LEU A 498 -13.69 15.23 -2.09
N LEU A 499 -13.85 14.08 -1.45
CA LEU A 499 -13.88 12.78 -2.14
C LEU A 499 -15.29 12.34 -2.57
N LEU A 500 -16.34 12.68 -1.83
CA LEU A 500 -17.71 12.25 -2.14
C LEU A 500 -18.20 12.65 -3.55
N PRO A 501 -17.92 13.86 -4.07
CA PRO A 501 -18.27 14.21 -5.45
C PRO A 501 -17.54 13.37 -6.52
N MET A 502 -16.47 12.67 -6.13
CA MET A 502 -15.64 11.83 -7.00
C MET A 502 -16.04 10.36 -6.96
N ALA A 503 -16.99 9.97 -6.09
CA ALA A 503 -17.42 8.59 -5.97
C ALA A 503 -18.05 8.11 -7.29
N ALA A 504 -17.58 6.97 -7.80
CA ALA A 504 -18.05 6.40 -9.06
C ALA A 504 -19.43 5.74 -8.92
N ASP A 505 -19.75 5.23 -7.73
CA ASP A 505 -21.00 4.53 -7.46
C ASP A 505 -21.45 4.65 -5.99
N ALA A 506 -22.63 4.10 -5.70
CA ALA A 506 -23.22 4.12 -4.36
C ALA A 506 -22.41 3.33 -3.33
N GLN A 507 -21.63 2.32 -3.76
CA GLN A 507 -20.80 1.52 -2.86
C GLN A 507 -19.56 2.32 -2.43
N GLU A 508 -18.89 2.99 -3.37
CA GLU A 508 -17.79 3.91 -3.06
C GLU A 508 -18.27 5.08 -2.21
N THR A 509 -19.48 5.59 -2.48
CA THR A 509 -20.12 6.62 -1.64
C THR A 509 -20.29 6.14 -0.19
N ARG A 510 -20.78 4.90 0.01
CA ARG A 510 -20.92 4.29 1.34
C ARG A 510 -19.57 4.17 2.04
N GLU A 511 -18.57 3.62 1.36
CA GLU A 511 -17.22 3.43 1.89
C GLU A 511 -16.57 4.76 2.31
N LEU A 512 -16.82 5.84 1.56
CA LEU A 512 -16.34 7.17 1.89
C LEU A 512 -17.05 7.76 3.12
N ILE A 513 -18.38 7.61 3.25
CA ILE A 513 -19.11 8.07 4.45
C ILE A 513 -18.68 7.29 5.69
N GLU A 514 -18.54 5.96 5.59
CA GLU A 514 -18.07 5.13 6.71
C GLU A 514 -16.64 5.50 7.13
N ARG A 515 -15.80 5.89 6.16
CA ARG A 515 -14.43 6.36 6.41
C ARG A 515 -14.37 7.77 6.99
N PHE A 516 -15.29 8.64 6.61
CA PHE A 516 -15.38 10.04 7.05
C PHE A 516 -16.78 10.32 7.63
N PRO A 517 -17.11 9.74 8.80
CA PRO A 517 -18.45 9.84 9.37
C PRO A 517 -18.83 11.29 9.73
N SER A 518 -17.84 12.15 9.95
CA SER A 518 -18.02 13.58 10.24
C SER A 518 -18.62 14.38 9.08
N VAL A 519 -18.70 13.80 7.87
CA VAL A 519 -19.42 14.41 6.75
C VAL A 519 -20.94 14.36 6.93
N ALA A 520 -21.45 13.30 7.56
CA ALA A 520 -22.87 13.11 7.80
C ALA A 520 -23.33 13.77 9.11
N THR A 521 -22.81 14.96 9.42
CA THR A 521 -23.17 15.77 10.59
C THR A 521 -23.69 17.15 10.15
N PRO A 522 -24.37 17.91 11.05
CA PRO A 522 -24.76 19.29 10.75
C PRO A 522 -23.58 20.17 10.33
N GLU A 523 -22.39 19.94 10.89
CA GLU A 523 -21.16 20.65 10.51
C GLU A 523 -20.74 20.32 9.08
N GLY A 524 -20.79 19.04 8.67
CA GLY A 524 -20.55 18.64 7.29
C GLY A 524 -21.55 19.26 6.30
N LEU A 525 -22.83 19.34 6.69
CA LEU A 525 -23.86 20.02 5.90
C LEU A 525 -23.60 21.53 5.76
N ALA A 526 -23.14 22.18 6.83
CA ALA A 526 -22.79 23.60 6.79
C ALA A 526 -21.59 23.86 5.87
N LEU A 527 -20.55 23.04 5.97
CA LEU A 527 -19.33 23.17 5.15
C LEU A 527 -19.60 22.95 3.66
N ILE A 528 -20.42 21.94 3.31
CA ILE A 528 -20.77 21.70 1.89
C ILE A 528 -21.63 22.83 1.32
N THR A 529 -22.51 23.41 2.14
CA THR A 529 -23.33 24.57 1.76
C THR A 529 -22.46 25.78 1.47
N GLN A 530 -21.50 26.08 2.37
CA GLN A 530 -20.52 27.15 2.16
C GLN A 530 -19.66 26.91 0.90
N LYS A 531 -19.27 25.66 0.63
CA LYS A 531 -18.50 25.31 -0.57
C LYS A 531 -19.30 25.56 -1.85
N ILE A 532 -20.59 25.22 -1.87
CA ILE A 532 -21.48 25.47 -3.02
C ILE A 532 -21.65 26.97 -3.25
N GLU A 533 -21.84 27.76 -2.20
CA GLU A 533 -21.90 29.22 -2.30
C GLU A 533 -20.60 29.80 -2.91
N TRP A 534 -19.45 29.28 -2.48
CA TRP A 534 -18.17 29.71 -3.01
C TRP A 534 -17.95 29.30 -4.47
N LEU A 535 -18.34 28.08 -4.86
CA LEU A 535 -18.29 27.62 -6.26
C LEU A 535 -19.18 28.47 -7.18
N SER A 536 -20.33 28.93 -6.68
CA SER A 536 -21.21 29.87 -7.39
C SER A 536 -20.51 31.20 -7.66
N LEU A 537 -19.79 31.74 -6.67
CA LEU A 537 -19.01 32.97 -6.81
C LEU A 537 -17.83 32.83 -7.79
N GLN A 538 -17.28 31.62 -7.95
CA GLN A 538 -16.16 31.34 -8.84
C GLN A 538 -16.55 30.96 -10.28
N GLN A 539 -17.86 30.94 -10.61
CA GLN A 539 -18.35 30.52 -11.93
C GLN A 539 -17.90 29.10 -12.30
N ALA A 540 -17.92 28.18 -11.34
CA ALA A 540 -17.63 26.77 -11.58
C ALA A 540 -18.59 26.16 -12.64
N SER A 541 -18.17 25.07 -13.27
CA SER A 541 -18.97 24.42 -14.32
C SER A 541 -20.32 23.92 -13.77
N PRO A 542 -21.40 23.89 -14.59
CA PRO A 542 -22.69 23.37 -14.15
C PRO A 542 -22.63 21.92 -13.66
N GLU A 543 -21.77 21.10 -14.25
CA GLU A 543 -21.55 19.71 -13.84
C GLU A 543 -20.93 19.61 -12.45
N GLU A 544 -19.91 20.43 -12.17
CA GLU A 544 -19.27 20.50 -10.86
C GLU A 544 -20.26 20.97 -9.80
N TYR A 545 -21.03 22.03 -10.10
CA TYR A 545 -22.08 22.52 -9.22
C TYR A 545 -23.12 21.44 -8.89
N GLN A 546 -23.56 20.68 -9.90
CA GLN A 546 -24.52 19.59 -9.72
C GLN A 546 -23.97 18.45 -8.85
N ARG A 547 -22.68 18.09 -8.99
CA ARG A 547 -22.05 17.06 -8.15
C ARG A 547 -22.07 17.43 -6.67
N TYR A 548 -21.69 18.66 -6.34
CA TYR A 548 -21.69 19.13 -4.96
C TYR A 548 -23.10 19.31 -4.38
N HIS A 549 -24.08 19.72 -5.20
CA HIS A 549 -25.51 19.73 -4.82
C HIS A 549 -26.03 18.33 -4.50
N ASN A 550 -25.65 17.32 -5.28
CA ASN A 550 -26.03 15.93 -4.99
C ASN A 550 -25.45 15.46 -3.66
N VAL A 551 -24.20 15.83 -3.34
CA VAL A 551 -23.58 15.56 -2.04
C VAL A 551 -24.32 16.27 -0.90
N GLN A 552 -24.71 17.54 -1.07
CA GLN A 552 -25.52 18.26 -0.07
C GLN A 552 -26.85 17.56 0.20
N ARG A 553 -27.57 17.13 -0.85
CA ARG A 553 -28.83 16.39 -0.70
C ARG A 553 -28.63 15.05 0.01
N LEU A 554 -27.57 14.32 -0.34
CA LEU A 554 -27.20 13.07 0.31
C LEU A 554 -26.95 13.29 1.81
N ILE A 555 -26.17 14.29 2.19
CA ILE A 555 -25.87 14.60 3.60
C ILE A 555 -27.14 14.98 4.35
N ALA A 556 -27.96 15.87 3.79
CA ALA A 556 -29.25 16.24 4.37
C ALA A 556 -30.14 15.01 4.59
N ARG A 557 -30.19 14.10 3.61
CA ARG A 557 -30.97 12.87 3.71
C ARG A 557 -30.40 11.90 4.75
N CYS A 558 -29.08 11.78 4.86
CA CYS A 558 -28.43 10.99 5.91
C CYS A 558 -28.81 11.48 7.32
N LEU A 559 -28.93 12.80 7.51
CA LEU A 559 -29.35 13.39 8.78
C LEU A 559 -30.83 13.13 9.09
N GLU A 560 -31.70 13.12 8.07
CA GLU A 560 -33.14 12.90 8.25
C GLU A 560 -33.52 11.44 8.54
N ILE A 561 -32.93 10.50 7.81
CA ILE A 561 -33.39 9.10 7.78
C ILE A 561 -32.29 8.07 8.08
N GLY A 562 -31.08 8.53 8.40
CA GLY A 562 -29.91 7.68 8.61
C GLY A 562 -29.20 7.29 7.31
N ILE A 563 -27.89 7.02 7.41
CA ILE A 563 -26.99 6.75 6.26
C ILE A 563 -27.48 5.57 5.42
N ASP A 564 -27.79 4.43 6.04
CA ASP A 564 -28.20 3.22 5.33
C ASP A 564 -29.47 3.42 4.49
N ARG A 565 -30.45 4.17 5.01
CA ARG A 565 -31.71 4.42 4.32
C ARG A 565 -31.58 5.50 3.24
N ALA A 566 -30.78 6.54 3.50
CA ALA A 566 -30.48 7.58 2.51
C ALA A 566 -29.77 7.02 1.27
N LEU A 567 -28.82 6.09 1.45
CA LEU A 567 -28.10 5.46 0.34
C LEU A 567 -28.99 4.50 -0.50
N ILE A 568 -30.05 3.93 0.08
CA ILE A 568 -31.03 3.10 -0.64
C ILE A 568 -31.93 3.95 -1.53
N GLU A 569 -32.34 5.14 -1.05
CA GLU A 569 -33.23 6.06 -1.77
C GLU A 569 -32.55 6.86 -2.89
N LEU A 570 -31.21 6.81 -2.98
CA LEU A 570 -30.40 7.48 -4.02
C LEU A 570 -30.20 6.65 -5.29
N LYS A 571 -30.69 5.40 -5.32
CA LYS A 571 -30.80 4.57 -6.53
C LYS A 571 -32.10 4.86 -7.26
#